data_AF-A0A954BK83-F1
#
_entry.id   AF-A0A954BK83-F1
#
_cell.length_a   1.000
_cell.length_b   1.000
_cell.length_c   1.000
_cell.angle_alpha   90.00
_cell.angle_beta   90.00
_cell.angle_gamma   90.00
#
_symmetry.space_group_name_H-M   'P 1'
#
loop_
_entity.id
_entity.type
_entity.pdbx_description
1 polymer ?
#
loop_
_entity_poly.entity_id
_entity_poly.type
_entity_poly.pdbx_seq_one_letter_code
_entity_poly.pdbx_strand_id
1 'polypeptide(L)' 'LITPTLTLMHALLSLRDMPRGERDQWRVLFDHFIFDETEETLAHIPPDARGVLGEKTPDLLASLRRLLASRLGG' A
#
# COMPACT_ATOMS: atom_id res chain seq x y z
N LEU A 1 8.80 7.59 -10.63
CA LEU A 1 7.92 6.43 -10.94
C LEU A 1 6.88 6.15 -9.86
N ILE A 2 7.10 6.51 -8.59
CA ILE A 2 6.03 6.43 -7.58
C ILE A 2 5.36 7.80 -7.52
N THR A 3 4.15 7.91 -8.09
CA THR A 3 3.32 9.12 -8.05
C THR A 3 1.86 8.71 -7.78
N PRO A 4 1.06 9.57 -7.13
CA PRO A 4 -0.37 9.28 -6.90
C PRO A 4 -1.12 8.92 -8.19
N THR A 5 -0.78 9.57 -9.31
CA THR A 5 -1.35 9.25 -10.62
C THR A 5 -1.06 7.81 -11.05
N LEU A 6 0.18 7.33 -10.89
CA LEU A 6 0.53 5.96 -11.26
C LEU A 6 -0.12 4.92 -10.32
N THR A 7 -0.25 5.24 -9.03
CA THR A 7 -1.04 4.42 -8.09
C THR A 7 -2.50 4.30 -8.55
N LEU A 8 -3.13 5.43 -8.92
CA LEU A 8 -4.50 5.43 -9.41
C LEU A 8 -4.65 4.66 -10.72
N MET A 9 -3.74 4.83 -11.68
CA MET A 9 -3.79 4.09 -12.94
C MET A 9 -3.67 2.59 -12.71
N HIS A 10 -2.77 2.15 -11.81
CA HIS A 10 -2.65 0.73 -11.48
C HIS A 10 -3.91 0.18 -10.83
N ALA A 11 -4.50 0.92 -9.87
CA ALA A 11 -5.75 0.53 -9.23
C ALA A 11 -6.94 0.48 -10.22
N LEU A 12 -6.98 1.38 -11.20
CA LEU A 12 -8.00 1.34 -12.25
C LEU A 12 -7.84 0.10 -13.14
N LEU A 13 -6.62 -0.35 -13.41
CA LEU A 13 -6.37 -1.56 -14.21
C LEU A 13 -6.61 -2.87 -13.43
N SER A 14 -6.39 -2.88 -12.12
CA SER A 14 -6.47 -4.11 -11.32
C SER A 14 -7.77 -4.26 -10.53
N LEU A 15 -8.36 -3.18 -10.01
CA LEU A 15 -9.48 -3.24 -9.08
C LEU A 15 -10.82 -2.84 -9.69
N ARG A 16 -10.82 -1.98 -10.72
CA ARG A 16 -12.06 -1.38 -11.25
C ARG A 16 -13.07 -2.42 -11.70
N ASP A 17 -12.60 -3.42 -12.44
CA ASP A 17 -13.45 -4.42 -13.11
C ASP A 17 -13.71 -5.68 -12.28
N MET A 18 -13.25 -5.71 -11.03
CA MET A 18 -13.53 -6.80 -10.09
C MET A 18 -15.04 -6.92 -9.77
N PRO A 19 -15.53 -8.11 -9.39
CA PRO A 19 -16.86 -8.27 -8.81
C PRO A 19 -17.07 -7.29 -7.64
N ARG A 20 -18.32 -6.81 -7.47
CA ARG A 20 -18.65 -5.80 -6.44
C ARG A 20 -18.15 -6.18 -5.05
N GLY A 21 -18.40 -7.43 -4.63
CA GLY A 21 -17.98 -7.91 -3.31
C GLY A 21 -16.47 -7.86 -3.09
N GLU A 22 -15.68 -8.29 -4.07
CA GLU A 22 -14.22 -8.24 -3.99
C GLU A 22 -13.69 -6.80 -3.99
N ARG A 23 -14.25 -5.93 -4.83
CA ARG A 23 -13.87 -4.51 -4.85
C ARG A 23 -14.20 -3.81 -3.53
N ASP A 24 -15.31 -4.17 -2.87
CA ASP A 24 -15.69 -3.61 -1.58
C ASP A 24 -14.74 -4.08 -0.46
N GLN A 25 -14.23 -5.30 -0.52
CA GLN A 25 -13.17 -5.77 0.39
C GLN A 25 -11.88 -4.96 0.22
N TRP A 26 -11.47 -4.72 -1.03
CA TRP A 26 -10.30 -3.86 -1.30
C TRP A 26 -10.51 -2.42 -0.83
N ARG A 27 -11.72 -1.87 -0.91
CA ARG A 27 -12.02 -0.54 -0.36
C ARG A 27 -11.70 -0.48 1.13
N VAL A 28 -12.17 -1.46 1.92
CA VAL A 28 -11.91 -1.51 3.36
C VAL A 28 -10.41 -1.59 3.66
N LEU A 29 -9.65 -2.36 2.88
CA LEU A 29 -8.20 -2.43 3.05
C LEU A 29 -7.51 -1.10 2.72
N PHE A 30 -7.92 -0.42 1.66
CA PHE A 30 -7.38 0.90 1.29
C PHE A 30 -7.71 1.95 2.34
N ASP A 31 -8.95 1.96 2.83
CA ASP A 31 -9.38 2.83 3.93
C ASP A 31 -8.50 2.57 5.15
N HIS A 32 -8.36 1.32 5.58
CA HIS A 32 -7.57 0.97 6.76
C HIS A 32 -6.07 1.31 6.66
N PHE A 33 -5.42 1.04 5.52
CA PHE A 33 -3.97 1.16 5.38
C PHE A 33 -3.49 2.50 4.80
N ILE A 34 -4.36 3.28 4.16
CA ILE A 34 -3.96 4.52 3.47
C ILE A 34 -4.66 5.75 4.05
N PHE A 35 -5.93 5.63 4.45
CA PHE A 35 -6.75 6.78 4.84
C PHE A 35 -7.02 6.87 6.35
N ASP A 36 -7.11 5.72 7.03
CA ASP A 36 -7.39 5.59 8.47
C ASP A 36 -6.14 5.17 9.28
N GLU A 37 -4.93 5.27 8.71
CA GLU A 37 -3.69 4.93 9.42
C GLU A 37 -3.48 5.90 10.61
N THR A 38 -3.81 5.44 11.81
CA THR A 38 -3.52 6.11 13.09
C THR A 38 -2.44 5.34 13.83
N GLU A 39 -1.64 6.02 14.67
CA GLU A 39 -0.63 5.35 15.52
C GLU A 39 -1.24 4.24 16.39
N GLU A 40 -2.53 4.33 16.73
CA GLU A 40 -3.27 3.34 17.51
C GLU A 40 -3.46 2.00 16.76
N THR A 41 -3.66 2.03 15.44
CA THR A 41 -3.84 0.82 14.62
C THR A 41 -2.62 -0.11 14.72
N LEU A 42 -1.42 0.45 14.87
CA LEU A 42 -0.17 -0.30 14.94
C LEU A 42 0.35 -0.49 16.36
N ALA A 43 -0.32 0.07 17.37
CA ALA A 43 0.13 0.06 18.76
C ALA A 43 0.31 -1.35 19.34
N HIS A 44 -0.49 -2.32 18.87
CA HIS A 44 -0.41 -3.71 19.27
C HIS A 44 0.68 -4.52 18.53
N ILE A 45 1.32 -3.94 17.50
CA ILE A 45 2.38 -4.57 16.72
C ILE A 45 3.74 -4.02 17.19
N PRO A 46 4.69 -4.87 17.58
CA PRO A 46 6.06 -4.45 17.92
C PRO A 46 6.70 -3.62 16.80
N PRO A 47 7.47 -2.56 17.09
CA PRO A 47 8.02 -1.66 16.07
C PRO A 47 8.81 -2.34 14.95
N ASP A 48 9.59 -3.36 15.30
CA ASP A 48 10.40 -4.20 14.42
C ASP A 48 9.56 -5.11 13.51
N ALA A 49 8.33 -5.43 13.91
CA ALA A 49 7.39 -6.27 13.14
C ALA A 49 6.43 -5.48 12.23
N ARG A 50 6.42 -4.13 12.30
CA ARG A 50 5.48 -3.29 11.53
C ARG A 50 5.78 -3.22 10.03
N GLY A 51 7.00 -3.56 9.61
CA GLY A 51 7.40 -3.57 8.20
C GLY A 51 7.16 -2.22 7.51
N VAL A 52 6.45 -2.22 6.38
CA VAL A 52 6.15 -0.99 5.59
C VAL A 52 5.23 0.00 6.31
N LEU A 53 4.46 -0.47 7.29
CA LEU A 53 3.58 0.35 8.12
C LEU A 53 4.36 1.00 9.29
N GLY A 54 5.59 0.56 9.55
CA GLY A 54 6.47 1.12 10.56
C GLY A 54 7.14 2.43 10.12
N GLU A 55 8.18 2.82 10.85
CA GLU A 55 8.98 4.00 10.52
C GLU A 55 9.62 3.85 9.14
N LYS A 56 9.42 4.87 8.29
CA LYS A 56 9.85 4.85 6.89
C LYS A 56 11.31 5.29 6.78
N THR A 57 12.24 4.37 7.06
CA THR A 57 13.67 4.62 6.92
C THR A 57 14.08 4.79 5.45
N PRO A 58 15.19 5.51 5.15
CA PRO A 58 15.69 5.65 3.77
C PRO A 58 15.93 4.32 3.07
N ASP A 59 16.49 3.33 3.79
CA ASP A 59 16.79 2.00 3.23
C ASP A 59 15.54 1.18 2.93
N LEU A 60 14.53 1.27 3.80
CA LEU A 60 13.21 0.66 3.56
C LEU A 60 12.57 1.26 2.32
N LEU A 61 12.54 2.60 2.21
CA LEU A 61 11.99 3.30 1.05
C LEU A 61 12.74 2.96 -0.24
N ALA A 62 14.06 2.87 -0.20
CA ALA A 62 14.86 2.46 -1.35
C ALA A 62 14.55 1.02 -1.79
N SER A 63 14.40 0.11 -0.83
CA SER A 63 14.05 -1.30 -1.09
C SER A 63 12.65 -1.45 -1.68
N LEU A 64 11.66 -0.74 -1.15
CA LEU A 64 10.29 -0.70 -1.69
C LEU A 64 10.24 -0.13 -3.11
N ARG A 65 11.00 0.95 -3.38
CA ARG A 65 11.12 1.51 -4.73
C ARG A 65 11.67 0.52 -5.73
N ARG A 66 12.72 -0.24 -5.37
CA ARG A 66 13.27 -1.29 -6.23
C ARG A 66 12.26 -2.40 -6.49
N LEU A 67 11.55 -2.85 -5.45
CA LEU A 67 10.51 -3.87 -5.56
C LEU A 67 9.38 -3.45 -6.50
N LEU A 68 8.89 -2.21 -6.37
CA LEU A 68 7.83 -1.69 -7.23
C LEU A 68 8.32 -1.51 -8.66
N ALA A 69 9.54 -1.01 -8.86
CA ALA A 69 10.13 -0.88 -10.19
C ALA A 69 10.27 -2.24 -10.90
N SER A 70 10.67 -3.30 -10.18
CA SER A 70 10.80 -4.64 -10.77
C SER A 70 9.46 -5.30 -11.09
N ARG A 71 8.39 -4.97 -10.36
CA ARG A 71 7.07 -5.58 -10.55
C ARG A 71 6.15 -4.82 -11.52
N LEU A 72 6.37 -3.52 -11.68
CA LEU A 72 5.55 -2.65 -12.53
C LEU A 72 6.25 -2.20 -13.82
N GLY A 73 7.57 -2.37 -13.92
CA GLY A 73 8.38 -1.97 -15.08
C GLY A 73 8.83 -3.12 -15.98
N GLY A 74 8.15 -4.26 -15.90
CA GLY A 74 8.30 -5.38 -16.84
C GLY A 74 7.49 -5.15 -18.12
#